data_AF-X7EAY3-F1
#
_entry.id   AF-X7EAY3-F1
#
_cell.length_a   1.000
_cell.length_b   1.000
_cell.length_c   1.000
_cell.angle_alpha   90.00
_cell.angle_beta   90.00
_cell.angle_gamma   90.00
#
_symmetry.space_group_name_H-M   'P 1'
#
loop_
_entity.id
_entity.type
_entity.pdbx_description
1 polymer ?
#
loop_
_entity_poly.entity_id
_entity_poly.type
_entity_poly.pdbx_seq_one_letter_code
_entity_poly.pdbx_strand_id
1 'polypeptide(L)'
;QIVGVDLNPDKKEMATRFGMTDFVNPKEVEGDLVAHLVELTGGGGDYTFDATGNVGVMRTALESAHKGWGESIIIGVAPAGAEISTRPFQLVTGRVWKGTAFGGAKGRTDVPKIVDWYMDGKIEIDPMITHTLPLEKINEGFDLMHEGKSIRAVVTF
;
A
#
# COMPACT_ATOMS: atom_id res chain seq x y z
N GLN A 1 -13.42 -5.20 -6.99
CA GLN A 1 -12.22 -4.88 -7.79
C GLN A 1 -11.12 -4.44 -6.83
N ILE A 2 -9.86 -4.81 -7.08
CA ILE A 2 -8.69 -4.41 -6.30
C ILE A 2 -7.61 -3.95 -7.28
N VAL A 3 -7.45 -2.63 -7.40
CA VAL A 3 -6.49 -2.00 -8.32
C VAL A 3 -5.18 -1.74 -7.57
N GLY A 4 -4.09 -2.37 -8.01
CA GLY A 4 -2.74 -2.05 -7.56
C GLY A 4 -2.09 -1.04 -8.49
N VAL A 5 -1.38 -0.07 -7.89
CA VAL A 5 -0.69 1.00 -8.62
C VAL A 5 0.77 1.01 -8.19
N ASP A 6 1.68 0.65 -9.08
CA ASP A 6 3.12 0.62 -8.80
C ASP A 6 3.92 0.95 -10.07
N LEU A 7 5.09 1.57 -9.91
CA LEU A 7 6.01 1.87 -11.01
C LEU A 7 6.81 0.63 -11.44
N ASN A 8 6.91 -0.39 -10.58
CA ASN A 8 7.65 -1.61 -10.82
C ASN A 8 6.71 -2.76 -11.24
N PRO A 9 6.73 -3.17 -12.52
CA PRO A 9 5.88 -4.25 -13.01
C PRO A 9 6.20 -5.61 -12.37
N ASP A 10 7.41 -5.82 -11.83
CA ASP A 10 7.81 -7.06 -11.16
C ASP A 10 6.97 -7.33 -9.89
N LYS A 11 6.29 -6.31 -9.36
CA LYS A 11 5.37 -6.46 -8.21
C LYS A 11 4.05 -7.10 -8.58
N LYS A 12 3.69 -7.14 -9.87
CA LYS A 12 2.37 -7.60 -10.34
C LYS A 12 2.09 -9.05 -9.98
N GLU A 13 3.05 -9.95 -10.16
CA GLU A 13 2.86 -11.38 -9.89
C GLU A 13 2.51 -11.61 -8.42
N MET A 14 3.32 -11.06 -7.50
CA MET A 14 3.07 -11.18 -6.07
C MET A 14 1.75 -10.51 -5.67
N ALA A 15 1.48 -9.30 -6.16
CA ALA A 15 0.25 -8.59 -5.81
C ALA A 15 -1.00 -9.35 -6.29
N THR A 16 -0.94 -10.00 -7.46
CA THR A 16 -2.02 -10.85 -7.99
C THR A 16 -2.29 -12.05 -7.08
N ARG A 17 -1.22 -12.69 -6.56
CA ARG A 17 -1.36 -13.77 -5.56
C ARG A 17 -2.14 -13.32 -4.33
N PHE A 18 -1.93 -12.08 -3.88
CA PHE A 18 -2.64 -11.50 -2.73
C PHE A 18 -4.00 -10.86 -3.10
N GLY A 19 -4.53 -11.14 -4.30
CA GLY A 19 -5.90 -10.79 -4.70
C GLY A 19 -6.05 -9.52 -5.53
N MET A 20 -4.95 -8.87 -5.93
CA MET A 20 -5.03 -7.76 -6.89
C MET A 20 -5.66 -8.23 -8.20
N THR A 21 -6.67 -7.49 -8.70
CA THR A 21 -7.40 -7.83 -9.94
C THR A 21 -6.93 -7.01 -11.12
N ASP A 22 -6.44 -5.79 -10.88
CA ASP A 22 -6.02 -4.85 -11.91
C ASP A 22 -4.67 -4.25 -11.51
N PHE A 23 -3.78 -4.03 -12.48
CA PHE A 23 -2.49 -3.40 -12.26
C PHE A 23 -2.35 -2.19 -13.17
N VAL A 24 -2.02 -1.04 -12.58
CA VAL A 24 -1.76 0.21 -13.30
C VAL A 24 -0.34 0.64 -13.03
N ASN A 25 0.46 0.78 -14.08
CA ASN A 25 1.75 1.45 -14.01
C ASN A 25 1.57 2.94 -14.37
N PRO A 26 1.79 3.89 -13.44
CA PRO A 26 1.65 5.31 -13.73
C PRO A 26 2.46 5.82 -14.92
N LYS A 27 3.58 5.15 -15.28
CA LYS A 27 4.40 5.54 -16.44
C LYS A 27 3.77 5.20 -17.79
N GLU A 28 2.82 4.27 -17.79
CA GLU A 28 2.14 3.78 -19.00
C GLU A 28 0.79 4.48 -19.22
N VAL A 29 0.34 5.28 -18.24
CA VAL A 29 -0.90 6.07 -18.35
C VAL A 29 -0.59 7.38 -19.06
N GLU A 30 -1.25 7.59 -20.20
CA GLU A 30 -1.23 8.87 -20.89
C GLU A 30 -2.23 9.84 -20.23
N GLY A 31 -1.76 11.03 -19.83
CA GLY A 31 -2.61 12.08 -19.26
C GLY A 31 -2.71 12.03 -17.73
N ASP A 32 -3.91 12.28 -17.20
CA ASP A 32 -4.16 12.39 -15.76
C ASP A 32 -4.44 11.01 -15.13
N LEU A 33 -3.49 10.56 -14.29
CA LEU A 33 -3.60 9.31 -13.55
C LEU A 33 -4.86 9.25 -12.67
N VAL A 34 -5.25 10.35 -12.03
CA VAL A 34 -6.45 10.35 -11.16
C VAL A 34 -7.71 10.10 -12.00
N ALA A 35 -7.83 10.79 -13.14
CA ALA A 35 -8.96 10.60 -14.05
C ALA A 35 -9.02 9.15 -14.55
N HIS A 36 -7.87 8.58 -14.95
CA HIS A 36 -7.78 7.18 -15.38
C HIS A 36 -8.24 6.21 -14.29
N LEU A 37 -7.78 6.38 -13.04
CA LEU A 37 -8.18 5.52 -11.92
C LEU A 37 -9.66 5.65 -11.57
N VAL A 38 -10.20 6.87 -11.63
CA VAL A 38 -11.63 7.14 -11.42
C VAL A 38 -12.48 6.46 -12.49
N GLU A 39 -12.08 6.50 -13.75
CA GLU A 39 -12.76 5.82 -14.85
C GLU A 39 -12.68 4.30 -14.71
N LEU A 40 -11.48 3.75 -14.47
CA LEU A 40 -11.24 2.32 -14.29
C LEU A 40 -12.11 1.70 -13.19
N THR A 41 -12.39 2.48 -12.14
CA THR A 41 -13.17 2.06 -10.98
C THR A 41 -14.64 2.47 -11.04
N GLY A 42 -15.10 3.09 -12.15
CA GLY A 42 -16.50 3.46 -12.35
C GLY A 42 -16.98 4.65 -11.50
N GLY A 43 -16.08 5.54 -11.08
CA GLY A 43 -16.39 6.71 -10.24
C GLY A 43 -15.40 7.01 -9.13
N GLY A 44 -14.38 6.15 -8.97
CA GLY A 44 -13.38 6.20 -7.90
C GLY A 44 -13.50 5.02 -6.95
N GLY A 45 -12.41 4.65 -6.28
CA GLY A 45 -12.43 3.54 -5.32
C GLY A 45 -13.21 3.89 -4.05
N ASP A 46 -14.01 2.95 -3.54
CA ASP A 46 -14.68 3.11 -2.23
C ASP A 46 -13.65 3.34 -1.11
N TYR A 47 -12.52 2.66 -1.22
CA TYR A 47 -11.36 2.82 -0.35
C TYR A 47 -10.08 2.94 -1.18
N THR A 48 -9.20 3.85 -0.78
CA THR A 48 -7.84 3.96 -1.34
C THR A 48 -6.81 3.95 -0.23
N PHE A 49 -5.64 3.39 -0.51
CA PHE A 49 -4.56 3.24 0.47
C PHE A 49 -3.25 3.74 -0.11
N ASP A 50 -2.61 4.70 0.57
CA ASP A 50 -1.20 5.00 0.29
C ASP A 50 -0.30 4.12 1.16
N ALA A 51 0.53 3.30 0.51
CA ALA A 51 1.54 2.46 1.16
C ALA A 51 2.98 2.88 0.78
N THR A 52 3.18 4.10 0.28
CA THR A 52 4.48 4.55 -0.24
C THR A 52 5.20 5.55 0.66
N GLY A 53 4.46 6.40 1.38
CA GLY A 53 5.05 7.53 2.12
C GLY A 53 5.34 8.75 1.24
N ASN A 54 4.87 8.78 0.00
CA ASN A 54 5.02 9.92 -0.90
C ASN A 54 3.77 10.82 -0.87
N VAL A 55 3.93 12.10 -0.51
CA VAL A 55 2.79 13.04 -0.38
C VAL A 55 2.01 13.28 -1.69
N GLY A 56 2.66 13.14 -2.85
CA GLY A 56 1.98 13.19 -4.15
C GLY A 56 1.10 11.97 -4.40
N VAL A 57 1.57 10.78 -4.01
CA VAL A 57 0.78 9.54 -4.05
C VAL A 57 -0.37 9.59 -3.04
N MET A 58 -0.14 10.10 -1.83
CA MET A 58 -1.20 10.32 -0.83
C MET A 58 -2.33 11.19 -1.40
N ARG A 59 -1.99 12.30 -2.07
CA ARG A 59 -2.98 13.16 -2.73
C ARG A 59 -3.70 12.42 -3.86
N THR A 60 -2.96 11.71 -4.70
CA THR A 60 -3.52 10.92 -5.81
C THR A 60 -4.52 9.88 -5.30
N ALA A 61 -4.17 9.18 -4.21
CA ALA A 61 -5.05 8.20 -3.57
C ALA A 61 -6.35 8.84 -3.08
N LEU A 62 -6.29 10.02 -2.43
CA LEU A 62 -7.51 10.73 -2.03
C LEU A 62 -8.36 11.13 -3.23
N GLU A 63 -7.76 11.75 -4.23
CA GLU A 63 -8.51 12.28 -5.38
C GLU A 63 -9.09 11.16 -6.26
N SER A 64 -8.50 9.96 -6.21
CA SER A 64 -9.00 8.75 -6.87
C SER A 64 -10.09 8.00 -6.08
N ALA A 65 -10.37 8.39 -4.84
CA ALA A 65 -11.46 7.80 -4.07
C ALA A 65 -12.83 8.26 -4.62
N HIS A 66 -13.87 7.47 -4.40
CA HIS A 66 -15.20 7.76 -4.92
C HIS A 66 -15.76 9.07 -4.34
N LYS A 67 -16.32 9.91 -5.20
CA LYS A 67 -17.02 11.13 -4.76
C LYS A 67 -18.25 10.74 -3.93
N GLY A 68 -18.48 11.39 -2.80
CA GLY A 68 -19.66 11.17 -1.94
C GLY A 68 -19.38 10.32 -0.71
N TRP A 69 -18.59 9.24 -0.83
CA TRP A 69 -18.37 8.30 0.27
C TRP A 69 -16.97 7.69 0.36
N GLY A 70 -16.08 7.98 -0.60
CA GLY A 70 -14.77 7.34 -0.66
C GLY A 70 -13.87 7.71 0.53
N GLU A 71 -13.19 6.72 1.10
CA GLU A 71 -12.21 6.93 2.16
C GLU A 71 -10.78 6.68 1.66
N SER A 72 -9.88 7.59 1.96
CA SER A 72 -8.45 7.43 1.69
C SER A 72 -7.66 7.29 2.98
N ILE A 73 -6.85 6.24 3.05
CA ILE A 73 -6.08 5.84 4.23
C ILE A 73 -4.59 5.97 3.92
N ILE A 74 -3.91 6.83 4.66
CA ILE A 74 -2.45 6.93 4.64
C ILE A 74 -1.86 5.87 5.56
N ILE A 75 -1.09 4.94 4.99
CA ILE A 75 -0.30 3.91 5.69
C ILE A 75 1.20 4.28 5.66
N GLY A 76 1.66 4.81 4.52
CA GLY A 76 3.06 5.21 4.34
C GLY A 76 3.48 6.39 5.22
N VAL A 77 4.76 6.42 5.62
CA VAL A 77 5.32 7.48 6.47
C VAL A 77 6.11 8.45 5.61
N ALA A 78 5.64 9.70 5.53
CA ALA A 78 6.31 10.76 4.78
C ALA A 78 7.59 11.25 5.47
N PRO A 79 8.57 11.80 4.70
CA PRO A 79 9.77 12.39 5.28
C PRO A 79 9.43 13.63 6.12
N ALA A 80 10.33 13.97 7.06
CA ALA A 80 10.14 15.09 7.97
C ALA A 80 9.90 16.41 7.22
N GLY A 81 8.90 17.18 7.67
CA GLY A 81 8.53 18.47 7.09
C GLY A 81 7.69 18.42 5.81
N ALA A 82 7.39 17.23 5.28
CA ALA A 82 6.51 17.10 4.13
C ALA A 82 5.04 17.33 4.51
N GLU A 83 4.28 17.96 3.61
CA GLU A 83 2.87 18.27 3.80
C GLU A 83 2.01 17.62 2.72
N ILE A 84 0.84 17.13 3.13
CA ILE A 84 -0.21 16.72 2.20
C ILE A 84 -1.12 17.91 1.90
N SER A 85 -1.61 17.99 0.67
CA SER A 85 -2.55 19.03 0.26
C SER A 85 -3.54 18.51 -0.77
N THR A 86 -4.75 19.06 -0.77
CA THR A 86 -5.74 18.89 -1.83
C THR A 86 -6.68 20.09 -1.85
N ARG A 87 -7.60 20.15 -2.82
CA ARG A 87 -8.68 21.15 -2.82
C ARG A 87 -9.73 20.78 -1.77
N PRO A 88 -10.19 21.71 -0.90
CA PRO A 88 -11.21 21.41 0.11
C PRO A 88 -12.49 20.79 -0.46
N PHE A 89 -12.82 21.11 -1.71
CA PHE A 89 -13.97 20.56 -2.41
C PHE A 89 -13.94 19.02 -2.50
N GLN A 90 -12.77 18.39 -2.50
CA GLN A 90 -12.66 16.93 -2.49
C GLN A 90 -13.29 16.34 -1.23
N LEU A 91 -13.12 17.00 -0.07
CA LEU A 91 -13.69 16.59 1.20
C LEU A 91 -15.15 17.04 1.36
N VAL A 92 -15.47 18.28 0.96
CA VAL A 92 -16.85 18.81 0.98
C VAL A 92 -17.80 17.91 0.18
N THR A 93 -17.31 17.31 -0.91
CA THR A 93 -18.08 16.37 -1.72
C THR A 93 -18.07 14.94 -1.21
N GLY A 94 -17.73 14.73 0.07
CA GLY A 94 -17.99 13.48 0.80
C GLY A 94 -16.81 12.52 0.94
N ARG A 95 -15.61 12.88 0.44
CA ARG A 95 -14.42 12.05 0.71
C ARG A 95 -13.91 12.26 2.13
N VAL A 96 -13.27 11.23 2.64
CA VAL A 96 -12.66 11.22 3.97
C VAL A 96 -11.17 10.90 3.86
N TRP A 97 -10.32 11.67 4.54
CA TRP A 97 -8.88 11.42 4.59
C TRP A 97 -8.46 11.08 6.01
N LYS A 98 -7.91 9.87 6.21
CA LYS A 98 -7.48 9.34 7.50
C LYS A 98 -6.09 8.73 7.41
N GLY A 99 -5.48 8.47 8.55
CA GLY A 99 -4.25 7.70 8.66
C GLY A 99 -4.44 6.50 9.58
N THR A 100 -3.47 5.58 9.56
CA THR A 100 -3.41 4.46 10.50
C THR A 100 -2.00 4.28 11.04
N ALA A 101 -1.89 3.83 12.28
CA ALA A 101 -0.65 3.42 12.89
C ALA A 101 -0.78 1.94 13.27
N PHE A 102 0.16 1.10 12.81
CA PHE A 102 0.15 -0.34 13.07
C PHE A 102 -1.19 -1.03 12.71
N GLY A 103 -1.87 -0.54 11.67
CA GLY A 103 -3.17 -1.05 11.24
C GLY A 103 -4.31 -0.83 12.25
N GLY A 104 -4.11 0.01 13.28
CA GLY A 104 -5.06 0.22 14.37
C GLY A 104 -5.03 -0.88 15.45
N ALA A 105 -4.10 -1.83 15.35
CA ALA A 105 -3.99 -2.94 16.30
C ALA A 105 -3.41 -2.49 17.65
N LYS A 106 -3.94 -3.04 18.74
CA LYS A 106 -3.37 -2.88 20.08
C LYS A 106 -2.29 -3.94 20.28
N GLY A 107 -1.01 -3.58 20.07
CA GLY A 107 0.14 -4.48 20.05
C GLY A 107 0.03 -5.74 20.92
N ARG A 108 0.05 -5.61 22.25
CA ARG A 108 0.06 -6.76 23.17
C ARG A 108 -1.22 -7.61 23.13
N THR A 109 -2.35 -7.02 22.78
CA THR A 109 -3.67 -7.68 22.82
C THR A 109 -4.04 -8.31 21.48
N ASP A 110 -3.66 -7.68 20.37
CA ASP A 110 -4.12 -8.07 19.03
C ASP A 110 -3.05 -8.85 18.24
N VAL A 111 -1.74 -8.68 18.51
CA VAL A 111 -0.71 -9.47 17.82
C VAL A 111 -0.87 -10.98 18.03
N PRO A 112 -1.17 -11.50 19.24
CA PRO A 112 -1.43 -12.93 19.40
C PRO A 112 -2.57 -13.43 18.51
N LYS A 113 -3.63 -12.64 18.31
CA LYS A 113 -4.74 -13.02 17.42
C LYS A 113 -4.33 -13.07 15.96
N ILE A 114 -3.42 -12.20 15.53
CA ILE A 114 -2.87 -12.23 14.16
C ILE A 114 -2.02 -13.50 13.98
N VAL A 115 -1.27 -13.92 15.01
CA VAL A 115 -0.57 -15.21 15.01
C VAL A 115 -1.58 -16.35 14.91
N ASP A 116 -2.65 -16.35 15.69
CA ASP A 116 -3.70 -17.37 15.61
C ASP A 116 -4.31 -17.43 14.20
N TRP A 117 -4.58 -16.28 13.56
CA TRP A 117 -5.07 -16.24 12.18
C TRP A 117 -4.09 -16.84 11.18
N TYR A 118 -2.79 -16.62 11.36
CA TYR A 118 -1.77 -17.26 10.54
C TYR A 118 -1.74 -18.78 10.75
N MET A 119 -1.73 -19.23 12.01
CA MET A 119 -1.74 -20.67 12.34
C MET A 119 -3.02 -21.38 11.86
N ASP A 120 -4.15 -20.68 11.85
CA ASP A 120 -5.44 -21.13 11.33
C ASP A 120 -5.53 -21.07 9.79
N GLY A 121 -4.51 -20.57 9.09
CA GLY A 121 -4.49 -20.41 7.63
C GLY A 121 -5.44 -19.32 7.10
N LYS A 122 -5.88 -18.37 7.95
CA LYS A 122 -6.75 -17.25 7.56
C LYS A 122 -6.00 -16.12 6.87
N ILE A 123 -4.69 -16.02 7.10
CA ILE A 123 -3.80 -15.05 6.45
C ILE A 123 -2.54 -15.73 5.96
N GLU A 124 -2.06 -15.36 4.78
CA GLU A 124 -0.80 -15.84 4.22
C GLU A 124 0.34 -14.89 4.63
N ILE A 125 1.39 -15.42 5.27
CA ILE A 125 2.60 -14.66 5.63
C ILE A 125 3.83 -15.21 4.89
N ASP A 126 3.96 -16.54 4.80
CA ASP A 126 5.14 -17.22 4.24
C ASP A 126 5.57 -16.68 2.85
N PRO A 127 4.66 -16.42 1.89
CA PRO A 127 5.05 -15.92 0.57
C PRO A 127 5.68 -14.52 0.59
N MET A 128 5.46 -13.74 1.66
CA MET A 128 6.09 -12.43 1.82
C MET A 128 7.57 -12.54 2.22
N ILE A 129 8.00 -13.68 2.75
CA ILE A 129 9.40 -13.97 3.08
C ILE A 129 10.11 -14.40 1.79
N THR A 130 10.74 -13.44 1.11
CA THR A 130 11.43 -13.73 -0.16
C THR A 130 12.89 -14.11 0.04
N HIS A 131 13.46 -13.79 1.21
CA HIS A 131 14.85 -14.10 1.54
C HIS A 131 14.98 -14.50 3.01
N THR A 132 15.88 -15.45 3.29
CA THR A 132 16.31 -15.80 4.64
C THR A 132 17.84 -15.74 4.68
N LEU A 133 18.38 -14.96 5.61
CA LEU A 133 19.81 -14.67 5.71
C LEU A 133 20.29 -14.92 7.14
N PRO A 134 21.52 -15.41 7.35
CA PRO A 134 22.11 -15.44 8.68
C PRO A 134 22.54 -14.03 9.12
N LEU A 135 22.65 -13.78 10.43
CA LEU A 135 22.97 -12.45 10.99
C LEU A 135 24.25 -11.84 10.39
N GLU A 136 25.26 -12.66 10.08
CA GLU A 136 26.53 -12.21 9.50
C GLU A 136 26.36 -11.53 8.14
N LYS A 137 25.23 -11.79 7.46
CA LYS A 137 24.86 -11.22 6.16
C LYS A 137 23.81 -10.12 6.25
N ILE A 138 23.59 -9.51 7.42
CA ILE A 138 22.56 -8.49 7.60
C ILE A 138 22.62 -7.34 6.58
N ASN A 139 23.82 -6.92 6.16
CA ASN A 139 23.99 -5.86 5.17
C ASN A 139 23.49 -6.25 3.77
N GLU A 140 23.63 -7.53 3.38
CA GLU A 140 23.07 -8.05 2.12
C GLU A 140 21.53 -7.87 2.09
N GLY A 141 20.87 -7.99 3.25
CA GLY A 141 19.44 -7.71 3.40
C GLY A 141 19.07 -6.26 3.12
N PHE A 142 19.92 -5.30 3.51
CA PHE A 142 19.72 -3.89 3.19
C PHE A 142 19.91 -3.61 1.69
N ASP A 143 20.89 -4.25 1.05
CA ASP A 143 21.12 -4.09 -0.39
C ASP A 143 19.91 -4.59 -1.19
N LEU A 144 19.39 -5.77 -0.86
CA LEU A 144 18.19 -6.34 -1.48
C LEU A 144 16.95 -5.44 -1.32
N MET A 145 16.83 -4.74 -0.19
CA MET A 145 15.76 -3.77 0.06
C MET A 145 15.87 -2.56 -0.87
N HIS A 146 17.07 -1.98 -1.02
CA HIS A 146 17.29 -0.82 -1.90
C HIS A 146 17.10 -1.17 -3.38
N GLU A 147 17.52 -2.37 -3.79
CA GLU A 147 17.35 -2.86 -5.16
C GLU A 147 15.88 -3.24 -5.48
N GLY A 148 15.00 -3.27 -4.48
CA GLY A 148 13.60 -3.66 -4.66
C GLY A 148 13.40 -5.14 -4.97
N LYS A 149 14.43 -5.98 -4.75
CA LYS A 149 14.42 -7.43 -4.99
C LYS A 149 13.84 -8.22 -3.82
N SER A 150 13.71 -7.61 -2.63
CA SER A 150 13.04 -8.22 -1.48
C SER A 150 11.62 -7.68 -1.27
N ILE A 151 10.80 -8.47 -0.59
CA ILE A 151 9.57 -8.00 0.07
C ILE A 151 9.83 -7.98 1.57
N ARG A 152 10.19 -9.13 2.15
CA ARG A 152 10.77 -9.25 3.48
C ARG A 152 11.96 -10.21 3.44
N ALA A 153 13.02 -9.81 4.14
CA ALA A 153 14.15 -10.68 4.47
C ALA A 153 14.06 -11.03 5.96
N VAL A 154 14.11 -12.32 6.29
CA VAL A 154 14.16 -12.81 7.68
C VAL A 154 15.62 -13.10 8.02
N VAL A 155 16.07 -12.58 9.17
CA VAL A 155 17.42 -12.81 9.67
C VAL A 155 17.39 -13.86 10.77
N THR A 156 18.23 -14.90 10.65
CA THR A 156 18.38 -15.98 11.65
C THR A 156 19.69 -15.84 12.43
N PHE A 157 19.69 -16.30 13.69
CA PHE A 157 20.80 -16.19 14.65
C PHE A 157 21.39 -17.56 14.99
#